data_AF-A0AA95I9D6-F1
#
_entry.id   AF-A0AA95I9D6-F1
#
_cell.length_a   1.000
_cell.length_b   1.000
_cell.length_c   1.000
_cell.angle_alpha   90.00
_cell.angle_beta   90.00
_cell.angle_gamma   90.00
#
_symmetry.space_group_name_H-M   'P 1'
#
loop_
_entity.id
_entity.type
_entity.pdbx_description
1 polymer ?
#
loop_
_entity_poly.entity_id
_entity_poly.type
_entity_poly.pdbx_seq_one_letter_code
_entity_poly.pdbx_strand_id
1 'polypeptide(L)'
;MDKNLNHIKLTASELSYLWTSYLADSMSLCVLKYFLVHIDDNDIKSLTTYALELSQKHVRFIREIFTKEQIQVPQGFTEQDVNLLASRLFSDVFYIRYLRNMSKGV
;
A
#
# COMPACT_ATOMS: atom_id res chain seq x y z
N MET A 1 -34.34 -25.94 5.05
CA MET A 1 -33.70 -24.61 5.23
C MET A 1 -32.22 -24.89 5.39
N ASP A 2 -31.50 -24.90 4.28
CA ASP A 2 -30.07 -25.17 4.26
C ASP A 2 -29.34 -24.05 5.00
N LYS A 3 -28.85 -24.35 6.19
CA LYS A 3 -27.82 -23.52 6.83
C LYS A 3 -26.62 -23.57 5.89
N ASN A 4 -26.31 -22.46 5.23
CA ASN A 4 -25.06 -22.26 4.50
C ASN A 4 -23.88 -22.61 5.41
N LEU A 5 -23.43 -23.87 5.33
CA LEU A 5 -22.30 -24.40 6.03
C LEU A 5 -21.06 -24.02 5.23
N ASN A 6 -20.19 -23.23 5.88
CA ASN A 6 -18.75 -23.01 5.61
C ASN A 6 -18.30 -21.60 5.16
N HIS A 7 -18.92 -20.51 5.63
CA HIS A 7 -18.20 -19.23 5.69
C HIS A 7 -17.24 -19.24 6.87
N ILE A 8 -15.96 -19.54 6.61
CA ILE A 8 -14.89 -19.52 7.62
C ILE A 8 -14.49 -18.06 7.84
N LYS A 9 -14.64 -17.58 9.08
CA LYS A 9 -14.23 -16.23 9.45
C LYS A 9 -12.71 -16.10 9.48
N LEU A 10 -12.22 -14.89 9.20
CA LEU A 10 -10.82 -14.54 9.42
C LEU A 10 -10.42 -14.80 10.87
N THR A 11 -9.26 -15.44 11.04
CA THR A 11 -8.60 -15.57 12.34
C THR A 11 -8.03 -14.22 12.79
N ALA A 12 -7.72 -14.09 14.08
CA ALA A 12 -7.07 -12.89 14.61
C ALA A 12 -5.74 -12.59 13.91
N SER A 13 -4.98 -13.63 13.55
CA SER A 13 -3.71 -13.51 12.84
C SER A 13 -3.88 -12.97 11.41
N GLU A 14 -4.85 -13.50 10.65
CA GLU A 14 -5.16 -13.02 9.31
C GLU A 14 -5.68 -11.59 9.32
N LEU A 15 -6.56 -11.25 10.29
CA LEU A 15 -7.06 -9.90 10.47
C LEU A 15 -5.93 -8.91 10.79
N SER A 16 -5.03 -9.27 11.71
CA SER A 16 -3.87 -8.45 12.07
C SER A 16 -2.93 -8.22 10.88
N TYR A 17 -2.69 -9.26 10.09
CA TYR A 17 -1.86 -9.17 8.89
C TYR A 17 -2.48 -8.27 7.82
N LEU A 18 -3.77 -8.42 7.53
CA LEU A 18 -4.49 -7.57 6.58
C LEU A 18 -4.50 -6.11 7.03
N TRP A 19 -4.73 -5.87 8.32
CA TRP A 19 -4.73 -4.52 8.89
C TRP A 19 -3.36 -3.84 8.72
N THR A 20 -2.29 -4.55 9.10
CA THR A 20 -0.92 -4.03 9.01
C THR A 20 -0.51 -3.81 7.56
N SER A 21 -0.84 -4.74 6.67
CA SER A 21 -0.59 -4.62 5.23
C SER A 21 -1.31 -3.42 4.62
N TYR A 22 -2.58 -3.19 4.97
CA TYR A 22 -3.35 -2.04 4.48
C TYR A 22 -2.70 -0.70 4.91
N LEU A 23 -2.25 -0.60 6.15
CA LEU A 23 -1.56 0.59 6.64
C LEU A 23 -0.21 0.79 5.94
N ALA A 24 0.58 -0.27 5.79
CA ALA A 24 1.87 -0.23 5.11
C ALA A 24 1.75 0.18 3.64
N ASP A 25 0.77 -0.37 2.91
CA ASP A 25 0.57 -0.02 1.51
C ASP A 25 0.03 1.39 1.33
N SER A 26 -0.94 1.83 2.16
CA SER A 26 -1.44 3.20 2.08
C SER A 26 -0.33 4.22 2.38
N MET A 27 0.59 3.92 3.32
CA MET A 27 1.80 4.72 3.53
C MET A 27 2.71 4.70 2.30
N SER A 28 2.93 3.52 1.72
CA SER A 28 3.75 3.36 0.52
C SER A 28 3.21 4.18 -0.65
N LEU A 29 1.88 4.27 -0.82
CA LEU A 29 1.27 5.15 -1.83
C LEU A 29 1.69 6.60 -1.68
N CYS A 30 1.75 7.11 -0.45
CA CYS A 30 2.18 8.47 -0.15
C CYS A 30 3.66 8.68 -0.53
N VAL A 31 4.53 7.76 -0.12
CA VAL A 31 5.96 7.82 -0.41
C VAL A 31 6.25 7.71 -1.91
N LEU A 32 5.59 6.78 -2.60
CA LEU A 32 5.78 6.56 -4.04
C LEU A 32 5.26 7.74 -4.87
N LYS A 33 4.12 8.35 -4.48
CA LYS A 33 3.64 9.58 -5.11
C LYS A 33 4.67 10.72 -4.95
N TYR A 34 5.28 10.86 -3.77
CA TYR A 34 6.34 11.84 -3.55
C TYR A 34 7.56 11.55 -4.45
N PHE A 35 8.02 10.29 -4.52
CA PHE A 35 9.15 9.93 -5.40
C PHE A 35 8.88 10.25 -6.87
N LEU A 36 7.68 9.97 -7.38
CA LEU A 36 7.35 10.22 -8.79
C LEU A 36 7.39 11.71 -9.18
N VAL A 37 7.21 12.63 -8.23
CA VAL A 37 7.35 14.07 -8.46
C VAL A 37 8.83 14.48 -8.59
N HIS A 38 9.74 13.76 -7.93
CA HIS A 38 11.14 14.17 -7.75
C HIS A 38 12.18 13.24 -8.40
N ILE A 39 11.76 12.16 -9.06
CA ILE A 39 12.61 11.25 -9.83
C ILE A 39 13.05 11.90 -11.14
N ASP A 40 14.35 11.79 -11.46
CA ASP A 40 14.90 12.17 -12.75
C ASP A 40 15.12 10.97 -13.68
N ASP A 41 15.54 9.83 -13.12
CA ASP A 41 15.84 8.62 -13.87
C ASP A 41 14.56 7.91 -14.37
N ASN A 42 14.44 7.75 -15.70
CA ASN A 42 13.25 7.21 -16.34
C ASN A 42 13.00 5.73 -16.04
N ASP A 43 14.04 4.93 -15.80
CA ASP A 43 13.89 3.52 -15.48
C ASP A 43 13.36 3.38 -14.05
N ILE A 44 13.91 4.17 -13.12
CA ILE A 44 13.43 4.25 -11.74
C ILE A 44 12.00 4.80 -11.71
N LYS A 45 11.67 5.78 -12.57
CA LYS A 45 10.30 6.31 -12.69
C LYS A 45 9.31 5.24 -13.12
N SER A 46 9.68 4.45 -14.13
CA SER A 46 8.84 3.36 -14.66
C SER A 46 8.61 2.29 -13.59
N LEU A 47 9.67 1.90 -12.88
CA LEU A 47 9.58 0.95 -11.78
C LEU A 47 8.73 1.49 -10.61
N THR A 48 8.91 2.76 -10.25
CA THR A 48 8.15 3.42 -9.17
C THR A 48 6.66 3.53 -9.53
N THR A 49 6.34 3.79 -10.81
CA THR A 49 4.96 3.83 -11.31
C THR A 49 4.31 2.45 -11.18
N TYR A 50 5.01 1.40 -11.61
CA TYR A 50 4.54 0.02 -11.46
C TYR A 50 4.32 -0.36 -9.98
N ALA A 51 5.25 0.00 -9.09
CA ALA A 51 5.12 -0.23 -7.66
C ALA A 51 3.89 0.50 -7.08
N LEU A 52 3.65 1.76 -7.50
CA LEU A 52 2.48 2.52 -7.07
C LEU A 52 1.17 1.83 -7.50
N GLU A 53 1.07 1.42 -8.76
CA GLU A 53 -0.11 0.71 -9.28
C GLU A 53 -0.38 -0.60 -8.52
N LEU A 54 0.68 -1.35 -8.22
CA LEU A 54 0.60 -2.59 -7.46
C LEU A 54 0.10 -2.35 -6.03
N SER A 55 0.68 -1.38 -5.30
CA SER A 55 0.22 -1.00 -3.97
C SER A 55 -1.23 -0.52 -3.99
N GLN A 56 -1.64 0.26 -5.00
CA GLN A 56 -3.04 0.70 -5.12
C GLN A 56 -3.99 -0.48 -5.32
N LYS A 57 -3.60 -1.46 -6.13
CA LYS A 57 -4.37 -2.69 -6.33
C LYS A 57 -4.48 -3.47 -5.01
N HIS A 58 -3.41 -3.56 -4.24
CA HIS A 58 -3.41 -4.29 -2.97
C HIS A 58 -4.27 -3.61 -1.89
N VAL A 59 -4.19 -2.27 -1.75
CA VAL A 59 -5.09 -1.50 -0.87
C VAL A 59 -6.57 -1.74 -1.22
N ARG A 60 -6.91 -1.70 -2.52
CA ARG A 60 -8.29 -2.00 -2.97
C ARG A 60 -8.70 -3.43 -2.63
N PHE A 61 -7.84 -4.40 -2.87
CA PHE A 61 -8.09 -5.80 -2.55
C PHE A 61 -8.35 -6.04 -1.06
N ILE A 62 -7.50 -5.51 -0.17
CA ILE A 62 -7.70 -5.64 1.27
C ILE A 62 -8.99 -4.92 1.72
N ARG A 63 -9.27 -3.74 1.17
CA ARG A 63 -10.54 -3.01 1.43
C ARG A 63 -11.76 -3.86 1.07
N GLU A 64 -11.72 -4.54 -0.07
CA GLU A 64 -12.79 -5.45 -0.49
C GLU A 64 -12.95 -6.63 0.46
N ILE A 65 -11.86 -7.19 0.99
CA ILE A 65 -11.92 -8.25 2.02
C ILE A 65 -12.64 -7.73 3.27
N PHE A 66 -12.21 -6.59 3.83
CA PHE A 66 -12.87 -6.02 5.01
C PHE A 66 -14.35 -5.73 4.77
N THR A 67 -14.68 -5.19 3.60
CA THR A 67 -16.07 -4.91 3.23
C THR A 67 -16.91 -6.19 3.15
N LYS A 68 -16.38 -7.27 2.55
CA LYS A 68 -17.07 -8.57 2.45
C LYS A 68 -17.26 -9.24 3.82
N GLU A 69 -16.26 -9.14 4.69
CA GLU A 69 -16.32 -9.65 6.06
C GLU A 69 -17.12 -8.76 7.03
N GLN A 70 -17.68 -7.64 6.54
CA GLN A 70 -18.40 -6.64 7.34
C GLN A 70 -17.55 -6.08 8.50
N ILE A 71 -16.24 -5.96 8.26
CA ILE A 71 -15.27 -5.35 9.16
C ILE A 71 -15.04 -3.90 8.71
N GLN A 72 -14.94 -2.99 9.68
CA GLN A 72 -14.62 -1.60 9.39
C GLN A 72 -13.22 -1.51 8.75
N VAL A 73 -13.14 -0.84 7.60
CA VAL A 73 -11.87 -0.57 6.93
C VAL A 73 -11.04 0.41 7.80
N PRO A 74 -9.77 0.12 8.10
CA PRO A 74 -8.90 1.04 8.80
C PRO A 74 -8.74 2.39 8.08
N GLN A 75 -8.56 3.45 8.87
CA GLN A 75 -8.08 4.72 8.33
C GLN A 75 -6.61 4.55 7.93
N GLY A 76 -6.36 4.47 6.62
CA GLY A 76 -5.01 4.45 6.06
C GLY A 76 -4.44 5.85 5.87
N PHE A 77 -3.21 5.90 5.36
CA PHE A 77 -2.59 7.15 4.94
C PHE A 77 -3.24 7.69 3.67
N THR A 78 -3.24 9.01 3.57
CA THR A 78 -3.99 9.80 2.60
C THR A 78 -3.13 10.89 2.00
N GLU A 79 -3.68 11.66 1.06
CA GLU A 79 -2.97 12.79 0.45
C GLU A 79 -2.69 13.92 1.46
N GLN A 80 -3.40 13.94 2.60
CA GLN A 80 -3.13 14.87 3.69
C GLN A 80 -1.86 14.50 4.47
N ASP A 81 -1.37 13.26 4.35
CA ASP A 81 -0.21 12.74 5.07
C ASP A 81 1.10 12.90 4.28
N VAL A 82 1.07 13.59 3.15
CA VAL A 82 2.24 13.83 2.31
C VAL A 82 2.24 15.22 1.70
N ASN A 83 3.38 15.90 1.75
CA ASN A 83 3.59 17.15 1.04
C ASN A 83 4.37 16.91 -0.26
N LEU A 84 3.66 16.80 -1.38
CA LEU A 84 4.28 16.62 -2.70
C LEU A 84 5.06 17.86 -3.18
N LEU A 85 4.74 19.03 -2.63
CA LEU A 85 5.40 20.31 -2.96
C LEU A 85 6.69 20.54 -2.17
N ALA A 86 7.01 19.67 -1.21
CA ALA A 86 8.28 19.76 -0.50
C ALA A 86 9.46 19.59 -1.48
N SER A 87 10.55 20.31 -1.23
CA SER A 87 11.78 20.15 -2.00
C SER A 87 12.26 18.71 -1.98
N ARG A 88 12.97 18.27 -3.01
CA ARG A 88 13.55 16.93 -3.10
C ARG A 88 14.40 16.60 -1.87
N LEU A 89 14.00 15.57 -1.14
CA LEU A 89 14.65 15.12 0.09
C LEU A 89 15.74 14.06 -0.16
N PHE A 90 15.61 13.25 -1.21
CA PHE A 90 16.48 12.12 -1.47
C PHE A 90 16.84 12.02 -2.96
N SER A 91 17.96 11.36 -3.25
CA SER A 91 18.38 11.05 -4.62
C SER A 91 17.72 9.78 -5.16
N ASP A 92 17.79 9.57 -6.47
CA ASP A 92 17.21 8.39 -7.12
C ASP A 92 17.80 7.06 -6.63
N VAL A 93 19.06 7.07 -6.18
CA VAL A 93 19.72 5.92 -5.52
C VAL A 93 18.97 5.51 -4.26
N PHE A 94 18.42 6.46 -3.50
CA PHE A 94 17.61 6.14 -2.34
C PHE A 94 16.27 5.56 -2.74
N TYR A 95 15.62 6.10 -3.77
CA TYR A 95 14.31 5.61 -4.25
C TYR A 95 14.36 4.14 -4.66
N ILE A 96 15.38 3.72 -5.44
CA ILE A 96 15.52 2.31 -5.82
C ILE A 96 15.85 1.40 -4.62
N ARG A 97 16.62 1.89 -3.64
CA ARG A 97 16.88 1.15 -2.39
C ARG A 97 15.62 0.99 -1.55
N TYR A 98 14.80 2.04 -1.48
CA TYR A 98 13.51 2.00 -0.83
C TYR A 98 12.63 0.94 -1.48
N LEU A 99 12.46 0.97 -2.81
CA LEU A 99 11.68 -0.03 -3.54
C LEU A 99 12.15 -1.46 -3.25
N ARG A 100 13.47 -1.71 -3.31
CA ARG A 100 14.06 -3.02 -3.01
C ARG A 100 13.81 -3.48 -1.57
N ASN A 101 13.77 -2.56 -0.61
CA ASN A 101 13.52 -2.90 0.79
C ASN A 101 12.04 -3.19 1.02
N MET A 102 11.16 -2.36 0.47
CA MET A 102 9.71 -2.53 0.61
C MET A 102 9.19 -3.77 -0.14
N SER A 103 9.86 -4.21 -1.20
CA SER A 103 9.47 -5.42 -1.94
C SER A 103 9.69 -6.73 -1.17
N LYS A 104 10.36 -6.70 -0.02
CA LYS A 104 10.66 -7.91 0.78
C LYS A 104 9.52 -8.34 1.70
N GLY A 105 8.43 -7.58 1.74
CA GLY A 105 7.27 -7.85 2.59
C GLY A 105 7.48 -7.42 4.04
N VAL A 106 6.36 -7.31 4.77
CA VAL A 106 6.30 -7.21 6.25
C VAL A 106 6.19 -8.61 6.82
#